data_AF-A0A135VH63-F1
#
_entry.id   AF-A0A135VH63-F1
#
_cell.length_a   1.000
_cell.length_b   1.000
_cell.length_c   1.000
_cell.angle_alpha   90.00
_cell.angle_beta   90.00
_cell.angle_gamma   90.00
#
_symmetry.space_group_name_H-M   'P 1'
#
loop_
_entity.id
_entity.type
_entity.pdbx_description
1 polymer ?
#
loop_
_entity_poly.entity_id
_entity_poly.type
_entity_poly.pdbx_seq_one_letter_code
_entity_poly.pdbx_strand_id
1 'polypeptide(L)'
;MARKKIGIPLVIIGVILFFITLFFFLPIDGLYILSLFIMFLSVVLVGVGAAFARGADRSLDVPRDECYYCQGTGKIKTGEEMGICPRCGGTGLARPDD
;
A
#
# COMPACT_ATOMS: atom_id res chain seq x y z
N MET A 1 9.35 -4.55 3.63
CA MET A 1 10.19 -3.43 4.13
C MET A 1 10.31 -2.23 3.17
N ALA A 2 10.23 -2.39 1.84
CA ALA A 2 10.39 -1.27 0.89
C ALA A 2 9.26 -0.22 0.95
N ARG A 3 7.99 -0.60 1.17
CA ARG A 3 6.84 0.33 1.19
C ARG A 3 6.86 1.31 2.38
N LYS A 4 7.34 0.87 3.54
CA LYS A 4 7.52 1.73 4.74
C LYS A 4 8.54 2.85 4.51
N LYS A 5 9.51 2.64 3.60
CA LYS A 5 10.50 3.65 3.23
C LYS A 5 9.94 4.74 2.31
N ILE A 6 8.77 4.54 1.68
CA ILE A 6 8.16 5.50 0.74
C ILE A 6 7.14 6.42 1.43
N GLY A 7 6.44 5.93 2.45
CA GLY A 7 5.44 6.74 3.17
C GLY A 7 6.03 7.95 3.90
N ILE A 8 7.16 7.75 4.59
CA ILE A 8 7.85 8.81 5.35
C ILE A 8 8.30 9.98 4.46
N PRO A 9 9.04 9.78 3.35
CA PRO A 9 9.44 10.88 2.48
C PRO A 9 8.23 11.59 1.85
N LEU A 10 7.14 10.89 1.55
CA LEU A 10 5.93 11.51 1.01
C LEU A 10 5.30 12.50 2.00
N VAL A 11 5.28 12.15 3.29
CA VAL A 11 4.82 13.06 4.36
C VAL A 11 5.73 14.28 4.45
N ILE A 12 7.05 14.08 4.46
CA ILE A 12 8.02 15.17 4.56
C ILE A 12 7.85 16.16 3.40
N ILE A 13 7.72 15.65 2.17
CA ILE A 13 7.49 16.48 0.97
C ILE A 13 6.19 17.27 1.11
N GLY A 14 5.09 16.62 1.51
CA GLY A 14 3.80 17.30 1.68
C GLY A 14 3.84 18.41 2.73
N VAL A 15 4.53 18.18 3.86
CA VAL A 15 4.72 19.21 4.89
C VAL A 15 5.53 20.38 4.36
N ILE A 16 6.67 20.12 3.72
CA ILE A 16 7.51 21.19 3.14
C ILE A 16 6.73 22.01 2.12
N LEU A 17 5.99 21.35 1.22
CA LEU A 17 5.17 22.03 0.22
C LEU A 17 4.14 22.95 0.87
N PHE A 18 3.47 22.47 1.92
CA PHE A 18 2.48 23.26 2.67
C PHE A 18 3.09 24.53 3.27
N PHE A 19 4.25 24.42 3.92
CA PHE A 19 4.95 25.58 4.49
C PHE A 19 5.38 26.58 3.41
N ILE A 20 5.89 26.11 2.27
CA ILE A 20 6.25 26.98 1.15
C ILE A 20 5.00 27.72 0.66
N THR A 21 3.88 27.04 0.48
CA THR A 21 2.67 27.69 0.00
C THR A 21 2.12 28.70 1.00
N LEU A 22 2.13 28.38 2.30
CA LEU A 22 1.61 29.24 3.36
C LEU A 22 2.44 30.53 3.52
N PHE A 23 3.76 30.44 3.45
CA PHE A 23 4.65 31.59 3.71
C PHE A 23 5.03 32.37 2.45
N PHE A 24 5.06 31.75 1.27
CA PHE A 24 5.53 32.41 0.04
C PHE A 24 4.42 32.67 -1.00
N PHE A 25 3.47 31.75 -1.17
CA PHE A 25 2.43 31.89 -2.21
C PHE A 25 1.20 32.64 -1.72
N LEU A 26 0.76 32.38 -0.49
CA LEU A 26 -0.41 33.03 0.10
C LEU A 26 -0.32 34.57 0.19
N PRO A 27 0.86 35.18 0.46
CA PRO A 27 0.99 36.66 0.50
C PRO A 27 0.89 37.33 -0.87
N ILE A 28 0.83 36.58 -1.97
CA ILE A 28 0.78 37.11 -3.33
C ILE A 28 -0.68 37.13 -3.78
N ASP A 29 -1.29 38.32 -3.82
CA ASP A 29 -2.71 38.51 -4.13
C ASP A 29 -3.16 37.84 -5.45
N GLY A 30 -2.30 37.86 -6.47
CA GLY A 30 -2.57 37.25 -7.78
C GLY A 30 -2.57 35.71 -7.79
N LEU A 31 -2.09 35.07 -6.72
CA LEU A 31 -1.93 33.61 -6.63
C LEU A 31 -2.82 32.97 -5.57
N TYR A 32 -3.76 33.71 -4.98
CA TYR A 32 -4.58 33.21 -3.87
C TYR A 32 -5.29 31.88 -4.18
N ILE A 33 -6.04 31.79 -5.29
CA ILE A 33 -6.75 30.56 -5.69
C ILE A 33 -5.78 29.39 -5.91
N LEU A 34 -4.65 29.66 -6.58
CA LEU A 34 -3.61 28.67 -6.83
C LEU A 34 -2.99 28.17 -5.52
N SER A 35 -2.74 29.08 -4.57
CA SER A 35 -2.18 28.76 -3.26
C SER A 35 -3.11 27.84 -2.46
N LEU A 36 -4.42 28.10 -2.46
CA LEU A 36 -5.40 27.23 -1.81
C LEU A 36 -5.42 25.82 -2.41
N PHE A 37 -5.36 25.73 -3.74
CA PHE A 37 -5.32 24.43 -4.42
C PHE A 37 -4.07 23.62 -4.06
N ILE A 38 -2.89 24.27 -4.03
CA ILE A 38 -1.63 23.63 -3.65
C ILE A 38 -1.63 23.23 -2.16
N MET A 39 -2.19 24.07 -1.27
CA MET A 39 -2.35 23.73 0.15
C MET A 39 -3.22 22.49 0.33
N PHE A 40 -4.34 22.40 -0.38
CA PHE A 40 -5.21 21.22 -0.35
C PHE A 40 -4.46 19.96 -0.79
N LEU A 41 -3.74 20.04 -1.92
CA LEU A 41 -2.91 18.94 -2.43
C LEU A 41 -1.86 18.49 -1.41
N SER A 42 -1.23 19.44 -0.71
CA SER A 42 -0.24 19.16 0.32
C SER A 42 -0.83 18.35 1.48
N VAL A 43 -2.00 18.76 1.97
CA VAL A 43 -2.69 18.05 3.07
C VAL A 43 -3.11 16.65 2.64
N VAL A 44 -3.62 16.48 1.42
CA VAL A 44 -3.94 15.15 0.85
C VAL A 44 -2.68 14.29 0.80
N LEU A 45 -1.55 14.82 0.33
CA LEU A 45 -0.29 14.11 0.25
C LEU A 45 0.20 13.64 1.64
N VAL A 46 0.08 14.50 2.65
CA VAL A 46 0.41 14.18 4.04
C VAL A 46 -0.51 13.07 4.58
N GLY A 47 -1.82 13.16 4.35
CA GLY A 47 -2.78 12.15 4.79
C GLY A 47 -2.50 10.77 4.18
N VAL A 48 -2.30 10.73 2.86
CA VAL A 48 -1.95 9.51 2.13
C VAL A 48 -0.60 8.95 2.58
N GLY A 49 0.43 9.80 2.67
CA GLY A 49 1.76 9.40 3.13
C GLY A 49 1.76 8.85 4.55
N ALA A 50 0.98 9.45 5.45
CA ALA A 50 0.83 8.99 6.83
C ALA A 50 0.10 7.64 6.89
N ALA A 51 -0.94 7.44 6.07
CA ALA A 51 -1.62 6.16 5.95
C ALA A 51 -0.67 5.04 5.46
N PHE A 52 0.15 5.33 4.45
CA PHE A 52 1.18 4.40 3.96
C PHE A 52 2.27 4.14 5.00
N ALA A 53 2.74 5.17 5.72
CA ALA A 53 3.77 5.02 6.75
C ALA A 53 3.29 4.19 7.95
N ARG A 54 2.00 4.32 8.30
CA ARG A 54 1.36 3.53 9.38
C ARG A 54 1.01 2.10 8.96
N GLY A 55 1.16 1.74 7.69
CA GLY A 55 0.94 0.38 7.22
C GLY A 55 -0.53 -0.04 7.18
N ALA A 56 -1.44 0.90 6.90
CA ALA A 56 -2.85 0.61 6.65
C ALA A 56 -3.07 -0.42 5.51
N ASP A 57 -2.03 -0.67 4.71
CA ASP A 57 -1.95 -1.63 3.61
C ASP A 57 -1.67 -3.09 4.05
N ARG A 58 -1.56 -3.39 5.35
CA ARG A 58 -1.35 -4.77 5.85
C ARG A 58 -2.50 -5.73 5.51
N SER A 59 -3.67 -5.21 5.13
CA SER A 59 -4.84 -6.02 4.78
C SER A 59 -4.85 -6.52 3.33
N LEU A 60 -3.87 -6.11 2.50
CA LEU A 60 -3.76 -6.49 1.08
C LEU A 60 -2.56 -7.40 0.79
N ASP A 61 -1.94 -8.00 1.82
CA ASP A 61 -1.01 -9.11 1.62
C ASP A 61 -1.83 -10.36 1.23
N VAL A 62 -2.22 -10.42 -0.04
CA VAL A 62 -2.62 -11.68 -0.67
C VAL A 62 -1.41 -12.61 -0.56
N PRO A 63 -1.55 -13.83 0.00
CA PRO A 63 -0.45 -14.78 0.08
C PRO A 63 0.15 -14.95 -1.31
N ARG A 64 1.39 -14.49 -1.51
CA ARG A 64 2.09 -14.61 -2.78
C ARG A 64 2.79 -15.95 -2.93
N ASP A 65 2.99 -16.62 -1.80
CA ASP A 65 3.71 -17.87 -1.76
C ASP A 65 2.79 -19.00 -2.19
N GLU A 66 3.35 -19.91 -2.98
CA GLU A 66 2.65 -21.11 -3.40
C GLU A 66 2.52 -22.07 -2.22
N CYS A 67 1.41 -22.79 -2.15
CA CYS A 67 1.24 -23.84 -1.15
C CYS A 67 2.31 -24.92 -1.38
N TYR A 68 3.28 -25.01 -0.47
CA TYR A 68 4.38 -25.99 -0.54
C TYR A 68 3.89 -27.43 -0.76
N TYR A 69 2.70 -27.75 -0.24
CA TYR A 69 2.13 -29.09 -0.31
C TYR A 69 1.63 -29.48 -1.70
N CYS A 70 1.11 -28.54 -2.49
CA CYS A 70 0.65 -28.79 -3.86
C CYS A 70 1.44 -28.02 -4.92
N GLN A 71 2.51 -27.33 -4.54
CA GLN A 71 3.39 -26.53 -5.42
C GLN A 71 2.58 -25.62 -6.36
N GLY A 72 1.64 -24.85 -5.81
CA GLY A 72 0.86 -23.89 -6.60
C GLY A 72 -0.31 -24.49 -7.40
N THR A 73 -0.38 -25.81 -7.58
CA THR A 73 -1.37 -26.43 -8.49
C THR A 73 -2.80 -26.50 -7.94
N GLY A 74 -2.97 -26.36 -6.63
CA GLY A 74 -4.26 -26.54 -5.94
C GLY A 74 -4.74 -27.99 -5.89
N LYS A 75 -4.01 -28.95 -6.46
CA LYS A 75 -4.39 -30.36 -6.53
C LYS A 75 -3.27 -31.26 -6.05
N ILE A 76 -3.63 -32.42 -5.49
CA ILE A 76 -2.68 -33.46 -5.12
C ILE A 76 -3.14 -34.79 -5.69
N LYS A 77 -2.20 -35.68 -6.01
CA LYS A 77 -2.52 -37.03 -6.45
C LYS A 77 -2.73 -37.90 -5.21
N THR A 78 -3.95 -38.39 -4.99
CA THR A 78 -4.29 -39.26 -3.86
C THR A 78 -4.74 -40.60 -4.42
N GLY A 79 -3.81 -41.57 -4.48
CA GLY A 79 -4.03 -42.82 -5.20
C GLY A 79 -4.02 -42.61 -6.72
N GLU A 80 -5.06 -43.06 -7.42
CA GLU A 80 -5.21 -42.93 -8.87
C GLU A 80 -5.94 -41.64 -9.31
N GLU A 81 -6.56 -40.92 -8.38
CA GLU A 81 -7.37 -39.73 -8.67
C GLU A 81 -6.66 -38.43 -8.24
N MET A 82 -6.93 -37.34 -8.96
CA MET A 82 -6.53 -36.00 -8.53
C MET A 82 -7.56 -35.44 -7.54
N GLY A 83 -7.17 -35.28 -6.29
CA GLY A 83 -7.96 -34.64 -5.24
C GLY A 83 -7.64 -33.15 -5.09
N ILE A 84 -8.59 -32.41 -4.50
CA ILE A 84 -8.37 -31.01 -4.10
C ILE A 84 -7.35 -31.00 -2.96
N CYS A 85 -6.36 -30.10 -3.03
CA CYS A 85 -5.37 -29.97 -1.96
C CYS A 85 -6.07 -29.59 -0.63
N PRO A 86 -5.96 -30.41 0.43
CA PRO A 86 -6.68 -30.18 1.69
C PRO A 86 -6.10 -29.01 2.48
N ARG A 87 -4.84 -28.64 2.23
CA ARG A 87 -4.14 -27.57 2.96
C ARG A 87 -4.55 -26.17 2.45
N CYS A 88 -4.53 -25.98 1.12
CA CYS A 88 -4.91 -24.71 0.49
C CYS A 88 -6.38 -24.67 0.02
N GLY A 89 -7.15 -25.75 0.20
CA GLY A 89 -8.55 -25.82 -0.24
C GLY A 89 -8.73 -25.67 -1.75
N GLY A 90 -7.73 -26.02 -2.55
CA GLY A 90 -7.78 -25.88 -4.01
C GLY A 90 -7.22 -24.57 -4.57
N THR A 91 -6.86 -23.61 -3.72
CA THR A 91 -6.41 -22.28 -4.19
C THR A 91 -4.99 -22.27 -4.75
N GLY A 92 -4.17 -23.26 -4.40
CA GLY A 92 -2.75 -23.29 -4.76
C GLY A 92 -1.87 -22.32 -3.96
N LEU A 93 -2.46 -21.46 -3.12
CA LEU A 93 -1.74 -20.44 -2.34
C LEU A 93 -1.41 -20.93 -0.93
N ALA A 94 -0.27 -20.49 -0.40
CA ALA A 94 0.12 -20.72 0.99
C ALA A 94 -0.89 -20.04 1.93
N ARG A 95 -1.11 -20.64 3.09
CA ARG A 95 -1.88 -19.99 4.14
C ARG A 95 -1.03 -18.90 4.79
N PRO A 96 -1.63 -17.83 5.34
CA PRO A 96 -0.89 -16.83 6.11
C PRO A 96 -0.14 -17.41 7.32
N ASP A 97 -0.56 -18.60 7.78
CA ASP A 97 -0.02 -19.29 8.95
C ASP A 97 1.08 -20.33 8.60
N ASP A 98 1.39 -20.53 7.31
CA ASP A 98 2.46 -21.43 6.81
C ASP A 98 3.76 -20.66 6.53
#